data_AF-A0A8S3D882-F1
#
_entry.id   AF-A0A8S3D882-F1
#
_cell.length_a   1.000
_cell.length_b   1.000
_cell.length_c   1.000
_cell.angle_alpha   90.00
_cell.angle_beta   90.00
_cell.angle_gamma   90.00
#
_symmetry.space_group_name_H-M   'P 1'
#
loop_
_entity.id
_entity.type
_entity.pdbx_description
1 polymer ?
#
loop_
_entity_poly.entity_id
_entity_poly.type
_entity_poly.pdbx_seq_one_letter_code
_entity_poly.pdbx_strand_id
1 'polypeptide(L)'
;MASTTKSDMDRIGLFKEMEYVTIKDPFKGAANFTFNEAAYKSKQIMSKSSKQRATGSLAGYFDTQFKLLPGSYVDPISMRRKARMEEKKKNIVSKPFVTMFRPKDPEGLGSFFGTIGGGIKDLDPSKSKYREEKKAPHEKSNFKVNPPKKGTGYG
;
A
#
# COMPACT_ATOMS: atom_id res chain seq x y z
N MET A 1 -21.91 -109.91 1.21
CA MET A 1 -21.93 -108.44 1.20
C MET A 1 -22.24 -107.99 2.61
N ALA A 2 -21.21 -107.65 3.40
CA ALA A 2 -21.39 -107.30 4.81
C ALA A 2 -22.05 -105.92 4.91
N SER A 3 -23.26 -105.87 5.46
CA SER A 3 -23.92 -104.63 5.84
C SER A 3 -23.15 -104.02 7.00
N THR A 4 -22.30 -103.04 6.70
CA THR A 4 -21.58 -102.22 7.68
C THR A 4 -22.61 -101.54 8.61
N THR A 5 -22.78 -102.13 9.78
CA THR A 5 -23.65 -101.62 10.84
C THR A 5 -23.01 -100.36 11.39
N LYS A 6 -23.51 -99.19 10.97
CA LYS A 6 -23.09 -97.89 11.51
C LYS A 6 -23.29 -97.88 13.03
N SER A 7 -22.34 -97.30 13.74
CA SER A 7 -22.33 -97.24 15.20
C SER A 7 -23.55 -96.49 15.72
N ASP A 8 -24.01 -96.78 16.94
CA ASP A 8 -25.20 -96.13 17.49
C ASP A 8 -25.02 -94.61 17.66
N MET A 9 -23.77 -94.18 17.86
CA MET A 9 -23.38 -92.77 17.87
C MET A 9 -23.62 -92.07 16.52
N ASP A 10 -23.36 -92.76 15.40
CA ASP A 10 -23.63 -92.23 14.06
C ASP A 10 -25.14 -92.16 13.74
N ARG A 11 -25.96 -93.00 14.41
CA ARG A 11 -27.42 -93.03 14.21
C ARG A 11 -28.14 -91.95 15.00
N ILE A 12 -27.70 -91.71 16.24
CA ILE A 12 -28.25 -90.69 17.13
C ILE A 12 -27.86 -89.28 16.64
N GLY A 13 -26.75 -89.16 15.90
CA GLY A 13 -26.30 -87.89 15.32
C GLY A 13 -25.71 -86.92 16.35
N LEU A 14 -25.40 -87.41 17.56
CA LEU A 14 -24.86 -86.62 18.67
C LEU A 14 -23.43 -86.14 18.40
N PHE A 15 -22.67 -86.93 17.63
CA PHE A 15 -21.30 -86.64 17.23
C PHE A 15 -21.19 -86.71 15.70
N LYS A 16 -21.55 -85.61 15.04
CA LYS A 16 -21.23 -85.42 13.62
C LYS A 16 -20.09 -84.42 13.51
N GLU A 17 -19.06 -84.75 12.74
CA GLU A 17 -18.02 -83.79 12.39
C GLU A 17 -18.64 -82.58 11.68
N MET A 18 -18.29 -81.38 12.14
CA MET A 18 -18.74 -80.15 11.51
C MET A 18 -18.14 -80.06 10.10
N GLU A 19 -18.99 -79.85 9.10
CA GLU A 19 -18.52 -79.64 7.74
C GLU A 19 -17.78 -78.29 7.65
N TYR A 20 -16.59 -78.30 7.05
CA TYR A 20 -15.85 -77.07 6.81
C TYR A 20 -16.61 -76.19 5.81
N VAL A 21 -16.64 -74.88 6.07
CA VAL A 21 -17.38 -73.90 5.27
C VAL A 21 -16.93 -73.88 3.80
N THR A 22 -15.66 -74.20 3.52
CA THR A 22 -15.07 -74.16 2.17
C THR A 22 -14.21 -75.40 1.89
N ILE A 23 -14.74 -76.39 1.18
CA ILE A 23 -14.03 -77.65 0.85
C ILE A 23 -13.51 -77.67 -0.59
N LYS A 24 -14.16 -76.94 -1.50
CA LYS A 24 -13.80 -76.89 -2.95
C LYS A 24 -13.72 -75.48 -3.52
N ASP A 25 -13.78 -74.46 -2.66
CA ASP A 25 -13.64 -73.10 -3.13
C ASP A 25 -12.17 -72.80 -3.44
N PRO A 26 -11.85 -72.29 -4.64
CA PRO A 26 -10.49 -71.91 -4.98
C PRO A 26 -10.03 -70.79 -4.03
N PHE A 27 -8.89 -71.00 -3.37
CA PHE A 27 -8.29 -70.02 -2.49
C PHE A 27 -8.02 -68.70 -3.24
N LYS A 28 -8.68 -67.62 -2.81
CA LYS A 28 -8.39 -66.27 -3.30
C LYS A 28 -7.34 -65.63 -2.40
N GLY A 29 -6.07 -65.75 -2.80
CA GLY A 29 -4.98 -65.08 -2.10
C GLY A 29 -5.11 -63.56 -2.15
N ALA A 30 -4.52 -62.88 -1.18
CA ALA A 30 -4.55 -61.41 -1.07
C ALA A 30 -4.03 -60.68 -2.33
N ALA A 31 -3.15 -61.32 -3.11
CA ALA A 31 -2.67 -60.81 -4.39
C ALA A 31 -3.76 -60.63 -5.46
N ASN A 32 -4.86 -61.40 -5.36
CA ASN A 32 -5.98 -61.33 -6.32
C ASN A 32 -7.08 -60.37 -5.86
N PHE A 33 -6.91 -59.70 -4.72
CA PHE A 33 -7.88 -58.72 -4.23
C PHE A 33 -7.59 -57.36 -4.87
N THR A 34 -8.41 -56.97 -5.84
CA THR A 34 -8.39 -55.63 -6.42
C THR A 34 -9.42 -54.74 -5.70
N PHE A 35 -8.95 -53.69 -5.04
CA PHE A 35 -9.80 -52.69 -4.41
C PHE A 35 -9.77 -51.41 -5.23
N ASN A 36 -10.91 -50.82 -5.59
CA ASN A 36 -10.95 -49.53 -6.29
C ASN A 36 -10.14 -49.48 -7.62
N GLU A 37 -10.42 -50.40 -8.54
CA GLU A 37 -9.76 -50.54 -9.84
C GLU A 37 -9.76 -49.25 -10.70
N ALA A 38 -10.81 -48.43 -10.56
CA ALA A 38 -10.93 -47.15 -11.25
C ALA A 38 -9.85 -46.13 -10.83
N ALA A 39 -9.41 -46.15 -9.56
CA ALA A 39 -8.35 -45.26 -9.08
C ALA A 39 -6.97 -45.65 -9.64
N TYR A 40 -6.72 -46.94 -9.87
CA TYR A 40 -5.45 -47.43 -10.42
C TYR A 40 -5.28 -47.14 -11.91
N LYS A 41 -6.38 -47.17 -12.67
CA LYS A 41 -6.36 -47.02 -14.14
C LYS A 41 -6.62 -45.60 -14.64
N SER A 42 -6.98 -44.66 -13.75
CA SER A 42 -7.31 -43.29 -14.12
C SER A 42 -6.13 -42.33 -13.97
N LYS A 43 -6.24 -41.13 -14.57
CA LYS A 43 -5.21 -40.09 -14.46
C LYS A 43 -5.14 -39.58 -13.02
N GLN A 44 -3.92 -39.50 -12.48
CA GLN A 44 -3.66 -38.88 -11.19
C GLN A 44 -3.83 -37.35 -11.24
N ILE A 45 -4.06 -36.74 -10.08
CA ILE A 45 -4.13 -35.28 -9.94
C ILE A 45 -2.76 -34.67 -10.28
N MET A 46 -2.75 -33.72 -11.21
CA MET A 46 -1.53 -33.00 -11.58
C MET A 46 -1.17 -32.00 -10.47
N SER A 47 -0.11 -32.27 -9.73
CA SER A 47 0.51 -31.29 -8.85
C SER A 47 1.52 -30.46 -9.64
N LYS A 48 1.63 -29.15 -9.33
CA LYS A 48 2.64 -28.27 -9.91
C LYS A 48 3.72 -28.01 -8.85
N SER A 49 4.98 -28.11 -9.24
CA SER A 49 6.09 -27.69 -8.38
C SER A 49 6.14 -26.16 -8.28
N SER A 50 6.67 -25.64 -7.17
CA SER A 50 6.92 -24.22 -6.98
C SER A 50 7.97 -23.73 -7.97
N LYS A 51 7.66 -22.68 -8.72
CA LYS A 51 8.63 -22.02 -9.61
C LYS A 51 9.41 -20.97 -8.82
N GLN A 52 10.71 -20.86 -9.09
CA GLN A 52 11.52 -19.77 -8.55
C GLN A 52 11.08 -18.43 -9.15
N ARG A 53 11.11 -17.37 -8.34
CA ARG A 53 10.87 -16.00 -8.82
C ARG A 53 12.04 -15.59 -9.70
N ALA A 54 11.75 -15.11 -10.90
CA ALA A 54 12.74 -14.66 -11.86
C ALA A 54 12.38 -13.27 -12.39
N THR A 55 13.40 -12.46 -12.68
CA THR A 55 13.23 -11.16 -13.32
C THR A 55 12.72 -11.36 -14.75
N GLY A 56 11.60 -10.72 -15.10
CA GLY A 56 10.99 -10.81 -16.43
C GLY A 56 9.93 -11.91 -16.62
N SER A 57 9.65 -12.75 -15.61
CA SER A 57 8.57 -13.74 -15.67
C SER A 57 7.69 -13.72 -14.42
N LEU A 58 6.37 -13.69 -14.63
CA LEU A 58 5.38 -13.77 -13.55
C LEU A 58 5.13 -15.21 -13.05
N ALA A 59 5.74 -16.21 -13.67
CA ALA A 59 5.44 -17.61 -13.38
C ALA A 59 5.76 -18.05 -11.94
N GLY A 60 6.62 -17.32 -11.23
CA GLY A 60 6.95 -17.53 -9.82
C GLY A 60 6.15 -16.66 -8.83
N TYR A 61 5.22 -15.84 -9.31
CA TYR A 61 4.37 -14.97 -8.51
C TYR A 61 2.92 -15.49 -8.51
N PHE A 62 2.13 -15.05 -7.52
CA PHE A 62 0.72 -15.44 -7.42
C PHE A 62 -0.15 -14.78 -8.50
N ASP A 63 0.15 -13.52 -8.84
CA ASP A 63 -0.53 -12.82 -9.91
C ASP A 63 0.03 -13.26 -11.27
N THR A 64 -0.88 -13.59 -12.19
CA THR A 64 -0.54 -13.99 -13.57
C THR A 64 -0.31 -12.81 -14.50
N GLN A 65 -0.72 -11.61 -14.10
CA GLN A 65 -0.69 -10.40 -14.91
C GLN A 65 0.07 -9.27 -14.21
N PHE A 66 0.80 -8.47 -14.97
CA PHE A 66 1.44 -7.27 -14.47
C PHE A 66 0.35 -6.22 -14.22
N LYS A 67 0.17 -5.85 -12.95
CA LYS A 67 -0.69 -4.73 -12.58
C LYS A 67 0.04 -3.44 -12.90
N LEU A 68 -0.41 -2.74 -13.94
CA LEU A 68 0.00 -1.38 -14.20
C LEU A 68 -0.53 -0.50 -13.07
N LEU A 69 0.34 0.27 -12.42
CA LEU A 69 -0.09 1.29 -11.46
C LEU A 69 -0.59 2.51 -12.25
N PRO A 70 -1.90 2.79 -12.31
CA PRO A 70 -2.39 3.97 -13.00
C PRO A 70 -1.89 5.23 -12.27
N GLY A 71 -1.29 6.16 -13.02
CA GLY A 71 -0.86 7.46 -12.49
C GLY A 71 0.60 7.55 -11.99
N SER A 72 1.45 6.56 -12.27
CA SER A 72 2.82 6.53 -11.74
C SER A 72 3.74 7.64 -12.25
N TYR A 73 3.39 8.35 -13.32
CA TYR A 73 4.22 9.44 -13.84
C TYR A 73 3.39 10.70 -14.11
N VAL A 74 3.69 11.74 -13.35
CA VAL A 74 3.18 13.09 -13.57
C VAL A 74 4.39 13.98 -13.87
N ASP A 75 4.44 14.58 -15.05
CA ASP A 75 5.49 15.55 -15.38
C ASP A 75 5.26 16.86 -14.60
N PRO A 76 6.16 17.21 -13.64
CA PRO A 76 6.01 18.41 -12.83
C PRO A 76 6.09 19.69 -13.67
N ILE A 77 6.80 19.68 -14.80
CA ILE A 77 6.94 20.84 -15.68
C ILE A 77 5.60 21.11 -16.38
N SER A 78 4.99 20.06 -16.96
CA SER A 78 3.65 20.14 -17.55
C SER A 78 2.61 20.63 -16.54
N MET A 79 2.65 20.14 -15.29
CA MET A 79 1.75 20.58 -14.22
C MET A 79 1.93 22.06 -13.87
N ARG A 80 3.17 22.52 -13.64
CA ARG A 80 3.47 23.94 -13.37
C ARG A 80 3.02 24.85 -14.50
N ARG A 81 3.22 24.41 -15.75
CA ARG A 81 2.77 25.16 -16.93
C ARG A 81 1.25 25.30 -16.98
N LYS A 82 0.51 24.21 -16.74
CA LYS A 82 -0.96 24.23 -16.67
C LYS A 82 -1.45 25.15 -15.56
N ALA A 83 -0.87 25.05 -14.36
CA ALA A 83 -1.20 25.90 -13.22
C ALA A 83 -1.01 27.39 -13.57
N ARG A 84 0.12 27.77 -14.17
CA ARG A 84 0.37 29.16 -14.61
C ARG A 84 -0.67 29.65 -15.62
N MET A 85 -1.09 28.79 -16.55
CA MET A 85 -2.10 29.13 -17.55
C MET A 85 -3.48 29.31 -16.92
N GLU A 86 -3.83 28.48 -15.93
CA GLU A 86 -5.07 28.59 -15.17
C GLU A 86 -5.09 29.85 -14.30
N GLU A 87 -3.99 30.16 -13.62
CA GLU A 87 -3.82 31.41 -12.88
C GLU A 87 -3.96 32.63 -13.80
N LYS A 88 -3.36 32.58 -15.00
CA LYS A 88 -3.48 33.65 -15.99
C LYS A 88 -4.92 33.88 -16.44
N LYS A 89 -5.75 32.81 -16.53
CA LYS A 89 -7.18 32.93 -16.85
C LYS A 89 -8.00 33.62 -15.76
N LYS A 90 -7.52 33.61 -14.50
CA LYS A 90 -8.20 34.28 -13.38
C LYS A 90 -8.00 35.80 -13.37
N ASN A 91 -7.09 36.33 -14.19
CA ASN A 91 -6.85 37.76 -14.26
C ASN A 91 -8.03 38.47 -14.95
N ILE A 92 -8.68 39.38 -14.22
CA ILE A 92 -9.87 40.14 -14.65
C ILE A 92 -9.56 41.06 -15.85
N VAL A 93 -8.32 41.55 -15.94
CA VAL A 93 -7.85 42.46 -16.99
C VAL A 93 -6.66 41.81 -17.71
N SER A 94 -6.61 41.91 -19.04
CA SER A 94 -5.55 41.33 -19.87
C SER A 94 -4.17 41.94 -19.65
N LYS A 95 -4.13 43.17 -19.13
CA LYS A 95 -2.91 43.89 -18.76
C LYS A 95 -2.56 43.61 -17.30
N PRO A 96 -1.30 43.28 -16.97
CA PRO A 96 -0.87 43.20 -15.58
C PRO A 96 -1.13 44.54 -14.89
N PHE A 97 -1.43 44.51 -13.59
CA PHE A 97 -1.48 45.72 -12.78
C PHE A 97 -0.10 46.38 -12.82
N VAL A 98 0.03 47.44 -13.61
CA VAL A 98 1.21 48.29 -13.60
C VAL A 98 1.01 49.19 -12.39
N THR A 99 1.81 48.98 -11.34
CA THR A 99 1.91 49.96 -10.26
C THR A 99 2.20 51.30 -10.90
N MET A 100 1.39 52.31 -10.62
CA MET A 100 1.64 53.67 -11.10
C MET A 100 2.96 54.13 -10.49
N PHE A 101 4.08 53.89 -11.18
CA PHE A 101 5.35 54.49 -10.86
C PHE A 101 5.19 55.98 -11.13
N ARG A 102 4.85 56.73 -10.09
CA ARG A 102 5.06 58.17 -10.09
C ARG A 102 6.56 58.38 -10.39
N PRO A 103 6.94 59.21 -11.38
CA PRO A 103 8.34 59.59 -11.53
C PRO A 103 8.83 60.15 -10.19
N LYS A 104 10.02 59.76 -9.75
CA LYS A 104 10.59 60.23 -8.48
C LYS A 104 10.51 61.75 -8.43
N ASP A 105 9.98 62.30 -7.34
CA ASP A 105 9.85 63.75 -7.18
C ASP A 105 11.25 64.40 -7.32
N PRO A 106 11.37 65.57 -7.98
CA PRO A 106 12.64 66.26 -8.11
C PRO A 106 13.14 66.67 -6.72
N GLU A 107 14.17 66.00 -6.27
CA GLU A 107 14.83 66.33 -5.01
C GLU A 107 15.85 67.44 -5.27
N GLY A 108 15.69 68.57 -4.58
CA GLY A 108 16.52 69.76 -4.76
C GLY A 108 17.96 69.61 -4.24
N LEU A 109 18.76 70.67 -4.44
CA LEU A 109 20.12 70.80 -3.91
C LEU A 109 20.08 70.59 -2.38
N GLY A 110 20.64 69.48 -1.89
CA GLY A 110 20.64 69.12 -0.47
C GLY A 110 19.97 67.79 -0.11
N SER A 111 19.36 67.08 -1.07
CA SER A 111 18.91 65.70 -0.83
C SER A 111 20.08 64.71 -0.79
N PHE A 112 20.05 63.82 0.19
CA PHE A 112 21.03 62.74 0.36
C PHE A 112 20.58 61.40 -0.22
N PHE A 113 19.50 61.38 -1.00
CA PHE A 113 19.01 60.16 -1.62
C PHE A 113 19.93 59.76 -2.79
N GLY A 114 20.44 58.53 -2.77
CA GLY A 114 21.30 57.98 -3.83
C GLY A 114 22.79 58.30 -3.68
N THR A 115 23.22 58.99 -2.62
CA THR A 115 24.63 59.12 -2.28
C THR A 115 25.14 57.84 -1.61
N ILE A 116 26.36 57.41 -1.94
CA ILE A 116 26.98 56.20 -1.36
C ILE A 116 27.14 56.33 0.17
N GLY A 117 27.31 57.56 0.66
CA GLY A 117 27.46 57.85 2.09
C GLY A 117 26.15 58.12 2.85
N GLY A 118 25.00 58.16 2.17
CA GLY A 118 23.72 58.58 2.77
C GLY A 118 23.75 60.01 3.31
N GLY A 119 22.78 60.34 4.18
CA GLY A 119 22.69 61.66 4.82
C GLY A 119 23.57 61.80 6.06
N ILE A 120 24.17 62.97 6.22
CA ILE A 120 24.96 63.30 7.43
C ILE A 120 24.00 63.42 8.61
N LYS A 121 24.11 62.47 9.54
CA LYS A 121 23.24 62.35 10.71
C LYS A 121 23.16 63.61 11.56
N ASP A 122 24.20 64.43 11.59
CA ASP A 122 24.28 65.64 12.41
C ASP A 122 23.61 66.87 11.77
N LEU A 123 23.35 66.81 10.46
CA LEU A 123 22.67 67.87 9.70
C LEU A 123 21.19 67.54 9.45
N ASP A 124 20.66 66.51 10.12
CA ASP A 124 19.28 66.08 9.98
C ASP A 124 18.34 67.05 10.74
N PRO A 125 17.51 67.84 10.04
CA PRO A 125 16.62 68.81 10.68
C PRO A 125 15.55 68.13 11.56
N SER A 126 15.27 66.84 11.36
CA SER A 126 14.35 66.07 12.20
C SER A 126 14.92 65.75 13.59
N LYS A 127 16.25 65.84 13.76
CA LYS A 127 16.93 65.62 15.05
C LYS A 127 17.07 66.86 15.91
N SER A 128 16.34 67.93 15.59
CA SER A 128 16.21 69.04 16.54
C SER A 128 15.69 68.45 17.86
N LYS A 129 16.51 68.52 18.92
CA LYS A 129 16.30 67.82 20.20
C LYS A 129 15.11 68.36 21.02
N TYR A 130 14.23 69.14 20.40
CA TYR A 130 13.22 69.90 21.10
C TYR A 130 11.91 69.15 21.33
N ARG A 131 11.71 67.95 20.78
CA ARG A 131 10.45 67.23 21.02
C ARG A 131 10.52 65.71 20.76
N GLU A 132 11.04 64.96 21.72
CA GLU A 132 10.72 63.53 21.80
C GLU A 132 9.63 63.32 22.87
N GLU A 133 8.38 63.19 22.43
CA GLU A 133 7.29 62.72 23.28
C GLU A 133 7.49 61.22 23.54
N LYS A 134 7.77 60.85 24.80
CA LYS A 134 7.98 59.45 25.22
C LYS A 134 6.72 58.63 24.92
N LYS A 135 6.79 57.71 23.95
CA LYS A 135 5.71 56.74 23.70
C LYS A 135 5.63 55.76 24.86
N ALA A 136 4.45 55.65 25.48
CA ALA A 136 4.19 54.69 26.55
C ALA A 136 4.26 53.24 26.03
N PRO A 137 4.82 52.29 26.80
CA PRO A 137 4.94 50.90 26.38
C PRO A 137 3.55 50.24 26.32
N HIS A 138 3.27 49.54 25.22
CA HIS A 138 2.01 48.80 25.05
C HIS A 138 2.09 47.47 25.81
N GLU A 139 1.05 47.10 26.56
CA GLU A 139 1.02 45.83 27.29
C GLU A 139 0.94 44.62 26.34
N LYS A 140 1.59 43.52 26.73
CA LYS A 140 1.68 42.29 25.91
C LYS A 140 0.36 41.50 25.97
N SER A 141 -0.02 40.90 24.84
CA SER A 141 -1.24 40.10 24.68
C SER A 141 -1.33 38.91 25.65
N ASN A 142 -2.52 38.72 26.25
CA ASN A 142 -2.84 37.70 27.26
C ASN A 142 -3.20 36.30 26.73
N PHE A 143 -3.17 36.06 25.42
CA PHE A 143 -3.54 34.74 24.89
C PHE A 143 -2.37 33.75 24.94
N LYS A 144 -2.42 32.82 25.91
CA LYS A 144 -1.65 31.57 25.89
C LYS A 144 -2.59 30.45 25.45
N VAL A 145 -2.41 29.94 24.24
CA VAL A 145 -3.09 28.72 23.78
C VAL A 145 -2.24 27.49 24.11
N ASN A 146 -2.89 26.42 24.56
CA ASN A 146 -2.22 25.14 24.80
C ASN A 146 -1.74 24.53 23.48
N PRO A 147 -0.55 23.90 23.45
CA PRO A 147 -0.08 23.23 22.26
C PRO A 147 -1.00 22.05 21.90
N PRO A 148 -1.17 21.74 20.60
CA PRO A 148 -2.04 20.66 20.17
C PRO A 148 -1.54 19.29 20.67
N LYS A 149 -2.50 18.37 20.88
CA LYS A 149 -2.24 17.01 21.36
C LYS A 149 -1.30 16.29 20.37
N LYS A 150 -0.13 15.85 20.84
CA LYS A 150 0.77 15.01 20.02
C LYS A 150 0.05 13.68 19.73
N GLY A 151 -0.22 13.41 18.45
CA GLY A 151 -0.88 12.18 18.03
C GLY A 151 -0.07 10.94 18.40
N THR A 152 -0.76 9.83 18.66
CA THR A 152 -0.14 8.51 18.87
C THR A 152 0.50 8.04 17.57
N GLY A 153 1.83 8.00 17.55
CA GLY A 153 2.66 7.66 16.40
C GLY A 153 2.58 6.18 16.02
N TYR A 154 1.50 5.80 15.37
CA TYR A 154 1.46 4.64 14.47
C TYR A 154 0.94 5.11 13.12
N GLY A 155 1.88 5.36 12.23
CA GLY A 155 1.72 5.84 10.86
C GLY A 155 3.09 6.10 10.27
#